data_AF-A0A2Z6MAM7-F1
#
_entry.id   AF-A0A2Z6MAM7-F1
#
_cell.length_a   1.000
_cell.length_b   1.000
_cell.length_c   1.000
_cell.angle_alpha   90.00
_cell.angle_beta   90.00
_cell.angle_gamma   90.00
#
_symmetry.space_group_name_H-M   'P 1'
#
loop_
_entity.id
_entity.type
_entity.pdbx_description
1 polymer ?
#
loop_
_entity_poly.entity_id
_entity_poly.type
_entity_poly.pdbx_seq_one_letter_code
_entity_poly.pdbx_strand_id
1 'polypeptide(L)'
;MLIKLEIKTMPVNCCSSFAVCGVLETVLRIEKELELVSLSPKDIFCGLIKENKGYEDGCIIPKVVEWAKSNGCILESSCRYEKPYKSGPLCWRCM
;
A
#
# COMPACT_ATOMS: atom_id res chain seq x y z
N MET A 1 0.68 -21.87 -31.96
CA MET A 1 -0.39 -21.05 -31.36
C MET A 1 -0.09 -20.92 -29.87
N LEU A 2 0.66 -19.88 -29.50
CA LEU A 2 1.04 -19.62 -28.10
C LEU A 2 -0.07 -18.78 -27.47
N ILE A 3 -0.79 -19.34 -26.50
CA ILE A 3 -1.76 -18.59 -25.70
C ILE A 3 -0.95 -17.62 -24.83
N LYS A 4 -0.85 -16.36 -25.28
CA LYS A 4 -0.42 -15.24 -24.43
C LYS A 4 -1.48 -15.11 -23.33
N LEU A 5 -1.18 -15.65 -22.15
CA LEU A 5 -1.84 -15.23 -20.92
C LEU A 5 -1.47 -13.76 -20.71
N GLU A 6 -2.29 -12.86 -21.26
CA GLU A 6 -2.28 -11.44 -20.87
C GLU A 6 -2.76 -11.36 -19.42
N ILE A 7 -1.83 -11.60 -18.50
CA ILE A 7 -2.01 -11.23 -17.11
C ILE A 7 -2.00 -9.70 -17.09
N LYS A 8 -3.18 -9.09 -17.24
CA LYS A 8 -3.44 -7.67 -16.91
C LYS A 8 -3.35 -7.48 -15.39
N THR A 9 -2.22 -7.82 -14.77
CA THR A 9 -1.88 -7.31 -13.46
C THR A 9 -1.30 -5.93 -13.68
N MET A 10 -2.07 -4.88 -13.38
CA MET A 10 -1.46 -3.56 -13.16
C MET A 10 -0.36 -3.76 -12.11
N PRO A 11 0.91 -3.47 -12.42
CA PRO A 11 1.97 -3.66 -11.47
C PRO A 11 1.80 -2.58 -10.40
N VAL A 12 1.52 -3.01 -9.17
CA VAL A 12 1.55 -2.10 -8.03
C VAL A 12 3.02 -1.85 -7.77
N ASN A 13 3.59 -0.86 -8.46
CA ASN A 13 5.00 -0.49 -8.38
C ASN A 13 5.27 0.22 -7.04
N CYS A 14 5.00 -0.43 -5.92
CA CYS A 14 5.09 0.17 -4.59
C CYS A 14 5.31 -0.88 -3.49
N CYS A 15 6.21 -1.84 -3.74
CA CYS A 15 6.59 -2.86 -2.74
C CYS A 15 7.05 -2.24 -1.40
N SER A 16 7.59 -1.02 -1.44
CA SER A 16 7.96 -0.23 -0.27
C SER A 16 6.80 -0.01 0.71
N SER A 17 5.55 0.14 0.25
CA SER A 17 4.39 0.26 1.16
C SER A 17 4.18 -1.02 1.97
N PHE A 18 4.33 -2.19 1.36
CA PHE A 18 4.25 -3.47 2.08
C PHE A 18 5.38 -3.62 3.09
N ALA A 19 6.60 -3.23 2.71
CA ALA A 19 7.76 -3.30 3.59
C ALA A 19 7.56 -2.42 4.84
N VAL A 20 7.09 -1.18 4.67
CA VAL A 20 6.82 -0.27 5.78
C VAL A 20 5.68 -0.78 6.67
N CYS A 21 4.58 -1.28 6.11
CA CYS A 21 3.52 -1.92 6.90
C CYS A 21 4.04 -3.08 7.74
N GLY A 22 4.84 -3.99 7.17
CA GLY A 22 5.37 -5.15 7.90
C GLY A 22 6.28 -4.78 9.07
N VAL A 23 7.12 -3.74 8.91
CA VAL A 23 7.94 -3.22 10.02
C VAL A 23 7.04 -2.63 11.11
N LEU A 24 6.07 -1.80 10.75
CA LEU A 24 5.15 -1.17 11.71
C LEU A 24 4.30 -2.20 12.45
N GLU A 25 3.78 -3.21 11.76
CA GLU A 25 3.05 -4.33 12.37
C GLU A 25 3.91 -5.08 13.38
N THR A 26 5.18 -5.31 13.06
CA THR A 26 6.14 -5.98 13.97
C THR A 26 6.35 -5.14 15.23
N VAL A 27 6.57 -3.82 15.06
CA VAL A 27 6.72 -2.89 16.19
C VAL A 27 5.46 -2.87 17.05
N LEU A 28 4.26 -2.81 16.43
CA LEU A 28 2.99 -2.81 17.17
C LEU A 28 2.77 -4.11 17.94
N ARG A 29 3.18 -5.27 17.39
CA ARG A 29 3.11 -6.55 18.09
C ARG A 29 4.03 -6.59 19.32
N ILE A 30 5.25 -6.10 19.17
CA ILE A 30 6.27 -6.15 20.24
C ILE A 30 6.00 -5.10 21.32
N GLU A 31 5.72 -3.85 20.93
CA GLU A 31 5.64 -2.73 21.88
C GLU A 31 4.25 -2.49 22.46
N LYS A 32 3.20 -2.94 21.77
CA LYS A 32 1.80 -2.71 22.18
C LYS A 32 1.04 -4.00 22.48
N GLU A 33 1.71 -5.16 22.42
CA GLU A 33 1.10 -6.49 22.67
C GLU A 33 -0.16 -6.74 21.81
N LEU A 34 -0.23 -6.14 20.62
CA LEU A 34 -1.36 -6.31 19.71
C LEU A 34 -1.16 -7.55 18.84
N GLU A 35 -1.75 -8.69 19.23
CA GLU A 35 -1.50 -9.98 18.58
C GLU A 35 -1.94 -10.09 17.10
N LEU A 36 -2.79 -9.18 16.60
CA LEU A 36 -3.39 -9.28 15.25
C LEU A 36 -3.56 -7.92 14.57
N VAL A 37 -2.45 -7.19 14.37
CA VAL A 37 -2.45 -5.98 13.53
C VAL A 37 -2.04 -6.33 12.11
N SER A 38 -2.87 -5.89 11.16
CA SER A 38 -2.54 -5.81 9.73
C SER A 38 -2.90 -4.42 9.23
N LEU A 39 -1.91 -3.73 8.67
CA LEU A 39 -2.03 -2.38 8.12
C LEU A 39 -2.20 -2.45 6.61
N SER A 40 -2.89 -1.46 6.05
CA SER A 40 -3.18 -1.39 4.62
C SER A 40 -2.05 -0.79 3.80
N PRO A 41 -1.35 -1.57 2.96
CA PRO A 41 -0.36 -1.03 2.03
C PRO A 41 -1.03 -0.17 0.94
N LYS A 42 -2.32 -0.43 0.68
CA LYS A 42 -3.14 0.32 -0.26
C LYS A 42 -3.36 1.75 0.21
N ASP A 43 -3.61 2.00 1.51
CA ASP A 43 -3.75 3.37 2.07
C ASP A 43 -2.52 4.22 1.75
N ILE A 44 -1.32 3.68 2.07
CA ILE A 44 -0.07 4.40 1.85
C ILE A 44 0.20 4.62 0.36
N PHE A 45 0.03 3.58 -0.46
CA PHE A 45 0.16 3.71 -1.91
C PHE A 45 -0.78 4.80 -2.44
N CYS A 46 -2.02 4.81 -1.99
CA CYS A 46 -3.02 5.76 -2.40
C CYS A 46 -2.68 7.21 -2.03
N GLY A 47 -2.21 7.42 -0.80
CA GLY A 47 -1.77 8.72 -0.34
C GLY A 47 -0.65 9.28 -1.20
N LEU A 48 0.32 8.43 -1.55
CA LEU A 48 1.43 8.81 -2.41
C LEU A 48 1.00 9.06 -3.86
N ILE A 49 -0.02 8.34 -4.38
CA ILE A 49 -0.45 8.46 -5.77
C ILE A 49 -0.90 9.86 -6.13
N LYS A 50 -1.57 10.54 -5.20
CA LYS A 50 -1.99 11.93 -5.39
C LYS A 50 -0.80 12.88 -5.52
N GLU A 51 0.34 12.54 -4.91
CA GLU A 51 1.53 13.39 -4.87
C GLU A 51 2.49 13.14 -6.04
N ASN A 52 2.53 11.95 -6.64
CA ASN A 52 3.41 11.64 -7.78
C ASN A 52 2.62 11.31 -9.05
N LYS A 53 2.76 12.17 -10.07
CA LYS A 53 2.30 11.90 -11.43
C LYS A 53 3.20 10.86 -12.10
N GLY A 54 2.99 9.58 -11.81
CA GLY A 54 3.66 8.47 -12.49
C GLY A 54 4.17 7.41 -11.53
N TYR A 55 3.71 6.17 -11.73
CA TYR A 55 4.11 5.01 -10.94
C TYR A 55 4.80 3.96 -11.81
N GLU A 56 5.48 4.35 -12.88
CA GLU A 56 6.26 3.38 -13.64
C GLU A 56 7.47 2.86 -12.83
N ASP A 57 8.00 3.68 -11.91
CA ASP A 57 9.30 3.43 -11.28
C ASP A 57 9.28 2.81 -9.87
N GLY A 58 8.19 2.92 -9.10
CA GLY A 58 8.24 2.50 -7.69
C GLY A 58 7.75 3.54 -6.69
N CYS A 59 7.55 3.12 -5.44
CA CYS A 59 7.55 4.02 -4.28
C CYS A 59 8.92 4.01 -3.60
N ILE A 60 9.46 5.19 -3.31
CA ILE A 60 10.73 5.36 -2.61
C ILE A 60 10.50 5.23 -1.09
N ILE A 61 11.22 4.33 -0.40
CA ILE A 61 11.04 4.03 1.04
C ILE A 61 10.99 5.31 1.91
N PRO A 62 11.95 6.25 1.83
CA PRO A 62 11.88 7.50 2.56
C PRO A 62 10.55 8.25 2.46
N LYS A 63 9.98 8.37 1.25
CA LYS A 63 8.69 9.04 1.03
C LYS A 63 7.54 8.27 1.68
N VAL A 64 7.58 6.94 1.62
CA VAL A 64 6.58 6.06 2.27
C VAL A 64 6.61 6.25 3.79
N VAL A 65 7.81 6.32 4.38
CA VAL A 65 7.99 6.56 5.82
C VAL A 65 7.52 7.95 6.24
N GLU A 66 7.90 8.99 5.50
CA GLU A 66 7.48 10.38 5.77
C GLU A 66 5.96 10.53 5.70
N TRP A 67 5.34 9.90 4.69
CA TRP A 67 3.90 9.90 4.54
C TRP A 67 3.21 9.18 5.70
N ALA A 68 3.65 7.98 6.06
CA ALA A 68 3.09 7.19 7.16
C ALA A 68 3.25 7.91 8.51
N LYS A 69 4.37 8.59 8.73
CA LYS A 69 4.61 9.39 9.93
C LYS A 69 3.67 10.58 10.03
N SER A 70 3.36 11.22 8.90
CA SER A 70 2.53 12.43 8.86
C SER A 70 1.02 12.12 8.91
N ASN A 71 0.60 10.99 8.32
CA ASN A 71 -0.82 10.67 8.12
C ASN A 71 -1.31 9.49 8.96
N GLY A 72 -0.42 8.76 9.64
CA GLY A 72 -0.72 7.48 10.26
C GLY A 72 -1.01 6.38 9.22
N CYS A 73 -1.37 5.20 9.72
CA CYS A 73 -1.73 4.04 8.90
C CYS A 73 -3.13 3.53 9.26
N ILE A 74 -3.83 2.95 8.28
CA ILE A 74 -5.15 2.35 8.46
C ILE A 74 -5.04 0.82 8.50
N LEU A 75 -5.96 0.16 9.21
CA LEU A 75 -6.05 -1.30 9.23
C LEU A 75 -6.48 -1.85 7.86
N GLU A 76 -5.92 -3.00 7.49
CA GLU A 76 -6.30 -3.72 6.26
C GLU A 76 -7.80 -4.05 6.22
N SER A 77 -8.43 -4.28 7.38
CA SER A 77 -9.87 -4.52 7.49
C SER A 77 -10.74 -3.36 6.98
N SER A 78 -10.25 -2.12 7.13
CA SER A 78 -10.92 -0.92 6.65
C SER A 78 -10.52 -0.56 5.22
N CYS A 79 -9.43 -1.13 4.69
CA CYS A 79 -8.86 -0.73 3.42
C CYS A 79 -8.18 -1.88 2.70
N ARG A 80 -9.00 -2.78 2.15
CA ARG A 80 -8.48 -4.02 1.58
C ARG A 80 -7.70 -3.80 0.30
N TYR A 81 -6.59 -4.50 0.23
CA TYR A 81 -5.85 -4.71 -0.99
C TYR A 81 -6.57 -5.76 -1.85
N GLU A 82 -7.22 -5.32 -2.94
CA GLU A 82 -7.94 -6.19 -3.88
C GLU A 82 -7.22 -6.23 -5.25
N LYS A 83 -7.03 -7.44 -5.79
CA LYS A 83 -6.63 -7.65 -7.19
C LYS A 83 -7.89 -8.01 -8.02
N PRO A 84 -8.08 -7.48 -9.25
CA PRO A 84 -7.24 -6.52 -9.97
C PRO A 84 -7.53 -5.05 -9.56
N TYR A 85 -6.50 -4.22 -9.57
CA TYR A 85 -6.62 -2.78 -9.31
C TYR A 85 -7.46 -2.14 -10.43
N LYS A 86 -8.74 -1.85 -10.18
CA LYS A 86 -9.52 -1.02 -11.11
C LYS A 86 -8.99 0.39 -10.99
N SER A 87 -8.41 0.90 -12.08
CA SER A 87 -7.99 2.30 -12.22
C SER A 87 -9.19 3.22 -12.02
N GLY A 88 -9.39 3.63 -10.78
CA GLY A 88 -10.35 4.66 -10.39
C GLY A 88 -9.65 5.66 -9.46
N PRO A 89 -10.06 6.94 -9.45
CA PRO A 89 -9.42 8.01 -8.70
C PRO A 89 -9.70 7.96 -7.18
N LEU A 90 -9.78 6.76 -6.59
CA LEU A 90 -10.25 6.55 -5.22
C LEU A 90 -9.10 6.39 -4.22
N CYS A 91 -8.39 7.49 -3.98
CA CYS A 91 -7.49 7.64 -2.84
C CYS A 91 -8.03 8.69 -1.86
N TRP A 92 -9.24 8.40 -1.38
CA TRP A 92 -10.01 9.03 -0.31
C TRP A 92 -9.98 8.07 0.90
N ARG A 93 -8.76 7.77 1.37
CA ARG A 93 -8.39 6.94 2.53
C ARG A 93 -9.38 5.86 2.92
N CYS A 94 -9.72 5.06 1.92
CA CYS A 94 -10.51 3.87 2.16
C CYS A 94 -11.94 4.22 2.58
N MET A 95 -12.70 4.83 1.66
CA MET A 95 -14.15 4.66 1.68
C MET A 95 -14.51 3.19 1.56
#